data_AF-A0A7D6CED0-F1
#
_entry.id   AF-A0A7D6CED0-F1
#
_cell.length_a   1.000
_cell.length_b   1.000
_cell.length_c   1.000
_cell.angle_alpha   90.00
_cell.angle_beta   90.00
_cell.angle_gamma   90.00
#
_symmetry.space_group_name_H-M   'P 1'
#
loop_
_entity.id
_entity.type
_entity.pdbx_description
1 polymer ?
#
loop_
_entity_poly.entity_id
_entity_poly.type
_entity_poly.pdbx_seq_one_letter_code
_entity_poly.pdbx_strand_id
1 'polypeptide(L)'
;MRATQDQLTRRGGRRRVFAAGLLAAALALTTACTDGEGGKSSAWQGGGESAPKASATITEPAANAKDVPASTGITFTTKDAKDTAIELKDSAGAPVEGTLAADGASWLPKGALKYGETYTATVTATGDDGKPAQATSTFTTMAKPGKQVRISSFLGDDQVVGVGMPLIVKFSRAIPEDYRDDVQRRMTVTSTPAQEGIWHWVSPTEIRYRPKEFWKAGSAISYRVQAGGLPLGDGWYGRADLTVDIKTGPAVIMTVDNKTKLMTVTKDGKVIKTIPVSLGKKSTPSSSGTMVVIEKLRKTVFDTFEELGPEEGYRTKIDYAQRLTWGGEFIHAAPWSEGQQGSVNVSHGCVNVSMKNGAWLFDNTRVGDPITVKGTERKLANGNGWTDWNMSWDEYVKGSALPYDPDATASPDAEATPADGAESPSAEPTA
;
A
#
# COMPACT_ATOMS: atom_id res chain seq x y z
N MET A 1 -27.88 16.18 -24.23
CA MET A 1 -29.10 16.81 -23.64
C MET A 1 -28.65 18.04 -22.87
N ARG A 2 -29.32 19.19 -23.07
CA ARG A 2 -28.98 20.50 -22.47
C ARG A 2 -29.64 20.67 -21.09
N ALA A 3 -28.96 21.36 -20.17
CA ALA A 3 -29.50 22.37 -19.24
C ALA A 3 -28.32 22.93 -18.40
N THR A 4 -27.75 24.08 -18.77
CA THR A 4 -27.99 25.43 -18.21
C THR A 4 -27.65 25.59 -16.72
N GLN A 5 -26.69 26.50 -16.53
CA GLN A 5 -26.19 27.07 -15.29
C GLN A 5 -27.31 27.71 -14.47
N ASP A 6 -27.19 27.64 -13.14
CA ASP A 6 -27.62 28.73 -12.29
C ASP A 6 -26.62 28.94 -11.13
N GLN A 7 -26.16 30.17 -11.03
CA GLN A 7 -25.19 30.68 -10.07
C GLN A 7 -25.92 31.57 -9.08
N LEU A 8 -25.94 31.24 -7.80
CA LEU A 8 -26.20 32.21 -6.72
C LEU A 8 -25.51 31.76 -5.41
N THR A 9 -24.30 32.27 -5.14
CA THR A 9 -23.77 32.34 -3.76
C THR A 9 -23.59 33.79 -3.37
N ARG A 10 -24.44 34.22 -2.43
CA ARG A 10 -24.53 35.55 -1.84
C ARG A 10 -23.46 35.69 -0.75
N ARG A 11 -22.54 36.65 -0.90
CA ARG A 11 -21.67 37.17 0.17
C ARG A 11 -22.48 38.01 1.15
N GLY A 12 -22.13 37.95 2.43
CA GLY A 12 -22.57 38.92 3.43
C GLY A 12 -22.19 38.51 4.85
N GLY A 13 -21.08 39.04 5.36
CA GLY A 13 -20.69 38.88 6.77
C GLY A 13 -21.43 39.84 7.71
N ARG A 14 -21.29 39.62 9.03
CA ARG A 14 -21.10 40.68 10.04
C ARG A 14 -20.81 40.12 11.43
N ARG A 15 -19.86 40.78 12.07
CA ARG A 15 -19.46 40.73 13.48
C ARG A 15 -20.64 40.96 14.43
N ARG A 16 -20.58 40.38 15.63
CA ARG A 16 -21.00 41.04 16.89
C ARG A 16 -20.05 40.66 18.04
N VAL A 17 -19.55 41.71 18.69
CA VAL A 17 -18.88 41.74 19.99
C VAL A 17 -19.91 42.17 21.03
N PHE A 18 -19.85 41.63 22.24
CA PHE A 18 -20.14 42.22 23.58
C PHE A 18 -20.03 41.06 24.60
N ALA A 19 -19.72 41.18 25.89
CA ALA A 19 -18.85 42.01 26.72
C ALA A 19 -19.04 41.50 28.16
N ALA A 20 -17.93 41.38 28.92
CA ALA A 20 -17.77 41.54 30.38
C ALA A 20 -18.69 40.82 31.40
N GLY A 21 -18.03 40.23 32.41
CA GLY A 21 -18.61 39.90 33.71
C GLY A 21 -17.54 39.36 34.68
N LEU A 22 -16.83 40.26 35.36
CA LEU A 22 -15.97 39.99 36.52
C LEU A 22 -16.83 39.68 37.75
N LEU A 23 -16.44 38.70 38.57
CA LEU A 23 -16.61 38.73 40.03
C LEU A 23 -15.70 37.68 40.70
N ALA A 24 -14.76 38.19 41.49
CA ALA A 24 -13.97 37.46 42.45
C ALA A 24 -14.73 37.35 43.78
N ALA A 25 -14.58 36.24 44.50
CA ALA A 25 -14.63 36.21 45.97
C ALA A 25 -14.05 34.88 46.48
N ALA A 26 -12.94 34.99 47.19
CA ALA A 26 -12.39 33.96 48.06
C ALA A 26 -13.18 33.91 49.38
N LEU A 27 -13.33 32.73 49.97
CA LEU A 27 -13.51 32.55 51.41
C LEU A 27 -13.03 31.14 51.81
N ALA A 28 -11.99 31.13 52.63
CA ALA A 28 -11.50 29.99 53.39
C ALA A 28 -11.92 30.15 54.87
N LEU A 29 -11.81 29.03 55.62
CA LEU A 29 -11.87 28.87 57.10
C LEU A 29 -13.30 28.76 57.66
N THR A 30 -13.68 27.86 58.58
CA THR A 30 -13.04 27.01 59.63
C THR A 30 -14.16 26.09 60.18
N THR A 31 -14.01 24.82 60.55
CA THR A 31 -13.50 24.19 61.80
C THR A 31 -14.52 23.14 62.29
N ALA A 32 -14.06 21.94 62.63
CA ALA A 32 -14.64 21.15 63.72
C ALA A 32 -13.50 20.36 64.39
N CYS A 33 -13.25 20.69 65.66
CA CYS A 33 -12.32 20.03 66.59
C CYS A 33 -13.08 18.99 67.42
N THR A 34 -12.44 17.87 67.79
CA THR A 34 -12.41 17.27 69.16
C THR A 34 -11.21 16.31 69.22
N ASP A 35 -10.10 16.67 69.89
CA ASP A 35 -9.67 16.29 71.25
C ASP A 35 -9.03 14.89 71.42
N GLY A 36 -7.80 14.88 71.96
CA GLY A 36 -7.01 13.68 72.28
C GLY A 36 -5.55 14.00 72.64
N GLU A 37 -5.26 13.95 73.93
CA GLU A 37 -4.08 14.43 74.65
C GLU A 37 -2.77 13.65 74.40
N GLY A 38 -1.66 14.40 74.35
CA GLY A 38 -0.25 14.05 74.63
C GLY A 38 0.25 12.60 74.59
N GLY A 39 1.11 12.29 73.60
CA GLY A 39 1.94 11.07 73.62
C GLY A 39 2.98 10.98 72.50
N LYS A 40 4.18 11.51 72.76
CA LYS A 40 5.51 11.18 72.19
C LYS A 40 5.59 10.59 70.77
N SER A 41 6.22 11.40 69.90
CA SER A 41 6.87 11.06 68.64
C SER A 41 7.33 9.61 68.47
N SER A 42 6.66 8.88 67.58
CA SER A 42 7.28 7.84 66.75
C SER A 42 7.41 8.41 65.35
N ALA A 43 8.61 8.88 65.01
CA ALA A 43 8.98 9.18 63.64
C ALA A 43 8.90 7.88 62.84
N TRP A 44 7.78 7.67 62.16
CA TRP A 44 7.69 6.73 61.06
C TRP A 44 8.50 7.33 59.91
N GLN A 45 9.72 6.84 59.80
CA GLN A 45 10.63 7.07 58.70
C GLN A 45 10.10 6.26 57.51
N GLY A 46 9.05 6.78 56.87
CA GLY A 46 8.64 6.30 55.56
C GLY A 46 9.73 6.67 54.56
N GLY A 47 10.49 5.68 54.11
CA GLY A 47 11.41 5.84 52.99
C GLY A 47 10.62 6.38 51.80
N GLY A 48 10.87 7.64 51.45
CA GLY A 48 10.30 8.27 50.27
C GLY A 48 10.86 7.55 49.05
N GLU A 49 10.10 6.60 48.53
CA GLU A 49 10.41 5.97 47.26
C GLU A 49 10.39 7.07 46.20
N SER A 50 11.56 7.34 45.59
CA SER A 50 11.67 8.40 44.58
C SER A 50 10.71 8.12 43.43
N ALA A 51 10.00 9.16 42.96
CA ALA A 51 9.11 9.04 41.82
C ALA A 51 9.89 8.55 40.57
N PRO A 52 9.25 7.80 39.66
CA PRO A 52 9.88 7.41 38.39
C PRO A 52 10.35 8.65 37.63
N LYS A 53 11.54 8.57 37.02
CA LYS A 53 12.04 9.61 36.13
C LYS A 53 11.27 9.64 34.80
N ALA A 54 10.90 8.47 34.29
CA ALA A 54 10.13 8.39 33.05
C ALA A 54 8.69 8.88 33.25
N SER A 55 8.06 9.33 32.17
CA SER A 55 6.63 9.59 32.15
C SER A 55 6.00 9.11 30.85
N ALA A 56 4.72 8.77 30.90
CA ALA A 56 3.91 8.38 29.76
C ALA A 56 2.61 9.19 29.74
N THR A 57 2.08 9.48 28.56
CA THR A 57 0.76 10.09 28.39
C THR A 57 0.14 9.58 27.10
N ILE A 58 -1.07 9.04 27.19
CA ILE A 58 -1.88 8.65 26.03
C ILE A 58 -2.60 9.89 25.53
N THR A 59 -2.39 10.25 24.26
CA THR A 59 -3.04 11.39 23.62
C THR A 59 -4.30 10.96 22.90
N GLU A 60 -4.29 9.80 22.25
CA GLU A 60 -5.44 9.23 21.56
C GLU A 60 -5.53 7.71 21.76
N PRO A 61 -6.74 7.15 21.96
CA PRO A 61 -8.00 7.86 22.21
C PRO A 61 -8.02 8.59 23.56
N ALA A 62 -8.73 9.72 23.61
CA ALA A 62 -8.93 10.47 24.84
C ALA A 62 -9.64 9.63 25.91
N ALA A 63 -9.35 9.90 27.18
CA ALA A 63 -9.94 9.18 28.29
C ALA A 63 -11.48 9.28 28.28
N ASN A 64 -12.13 8.12 28.42
CA ASN A 64 -13.57 7.91 28.34
C ASN A 64 -14.23 8.28 27.00
N ALA A 65 -13.45 8.41 25.93
CA ALA A 65 -13.98 8.68 24.60
C ALA A 65 -15.02 7.61 24.18
N LYS A 66 -16.07 8.06 23.51
CA LYS A 66 -17.13 7.23 22.94
C LYS A 66 -17.13 7.37 21.42
N ASP A 67 -17.78 6.43 20.75
CA ASP A 67 -17.87 6.40 19.28
C ASP A 67 -16.51 6.41 18.56
N VAL A 68 -15.50 5.80 19.19
CA VAL A 68 -14.15 5.73 18.61
C VAL A 68 -14.13 4.76 17.43
N PRO A 69 -13.50 5.09 16.29
CA PRO A 69 -13.40 4.17 15.16
C PRO A 69 -12.84 2.81 15.57
N ALA A 70 -13.40 1.72 15.04
CA ALA A 70 -12.91 0.37 15.34
C ALA A 70 -11.49 0.13 14.79
N SER A 71 -10.98 0.98 13.90
CA SER A 71 -9.60 0.95 13.43
C SER A 71 -8.61 1.67 14.36
N THR A 72 -9.06 2.30 15.45
CA THR A 72 -8.24 3.20 16.26
C THR A 72 -6.93 2.57 16.73
N GLY A 73 -5.85 3.36 16.70
CA GLY A 73 -4.58 3.03 17.33
C GLY A 73 -4.44 3.76 18.66
N ILE A 74 -3.39 3.44 19.40
CA ILE A 74 -3.03 4.14 20.64
C ILE A 74 -1.86 5.06 20.34
N THR A 75 -2.10 6.37 20.39
CA THR A 75 -1.06 7.39 20.25
C THR A 75 -0.66 7.89 21.63
N PHE A 76 0.63 7.98 21.88
CA PHE A 76 1.15 8.35 23.19
C PHE A 76 2.45 9.14 23.07
N THR A 77 2.86 9.73 24.19
CA THR A 77 4.16 10.37 24.36
C THR A 77 4.83 9.82 25.59
N THR A 78 6.14 9.64 25.52
CA THR A 78 6.97 9.24 26.66
C THR A 78 8.13 10.22 26.82
N LYS A 79 8.56 10.45 28.06
CA LYS A 79 9.78 11.22 28.37
C LYS A 79 10.70 10.38 29.23
N ASP A 80 12.00 10.50 28.99
CA ASP A 80 13.07 9.80 29.72
C ASP A 80 12.88 8.28 29.81
N ALA A 81 12.21 7.70 28.81
CA ALA A 81 11.92 6.28 28.71
C ALA A 81 13.02 5.58 27.90
N LYS A 82 13.57 4.50 28.45
CA LYS A 82 14.44 3.55 27.75
C LYS A 82 13.64 2.42 27.09
N ASP A 83 12.53 2.05 27.70
CA ASP A 83 11.64 1.01 27.22
C ASP A 83 10.19 1.46 27.33
N THR A 84 9.36 1.06 26.37
CA THR A 84 7.94 1.39 26.30
C THR A 84 7.14 0.15 25.95
N ALA A 85 6.25 -0.26 26.86
CA ALA A 85 5.33 -1.37 26.65
C ALA A 85 3.88 -0.87 26.52
N ILE A 86 3.14 -1.43 25.59
CA ILE A 86 1.73 -1.08 25.33
C ILE A 86 0.88 -2.33 25.49
N GLU A 87 -0.18 -2.21 26.26
CA GLU A 87 -1.20 -3.23 26.41
C GLU A 87 -2.58 -2.64 26.11
N LEU A 88 -3.38 -3.39 25.35
CA LEU A 88 -4.78 -3.07 25.12
C LEU A 88 -5.62 -4.27 25.53
N LYS A 89 -6.60 -4.06 26.42
CA LYS A 89 -7.51 -5.11 26.91
C LYS A 89 -8.95 -4.76 26.64
N ASP A 90 -9.78 -5.74 26.31
CA ASP A 90 -11.23 -5.58 26.24
C ASP A 90 -11.88 -5.57 27.63
N SER A 91 -13.20 -5.35 27.71
CA SER A 91 -13.93 -5.29 28.98
C SER A 91 -13.91 -6.61 29.77
N ALA A 92 -13.60 -7.74 29.13
CA ALA A 92 -13.41 -9.04 29.77
C ALA A 92 -11.96 -9.26 30.24
N GLY A 93 -11.06 -8.31 30.00
CA GLY A 93 -9.64 -8.39 30.34
C GLY A 93 -8.80 -9.17 29.32
N ALA A 94 -9.36 -9.55 28.17
CA ALA A 94 -8.62 -10.27 27.14
C ALA A 94 -7.70 -9.30 26.37
N PRO A 95 -6.42 -9.65 26.14
CA PRO A 95 -5.49 -8.79 25.44
C PRO A 95 -5.80 -8.72 23.94
N VAL A 96 -5.55 -7.57 23.34
CA VAL A 96 -5.60 -7.33 21.89
C VAL A 96 -4.18 -7.31 21.35
N GLU A 97 -3.89 -8.20 20.41
CA GLU A 97 -2.60 -8.17 19.70
C GLU A 97 -2.46 -6.91 18.86
N GLY A 98 -1.23 -6.42 18.73
CA GLY A 98 -0.90 -5.29 17.86
C GLY A 98 0.60 -5.03 17.84
N THR A 99 0.99 -3.93 17.22
CA THR A 99 2.39 -3.66 16.91
C THR A 99 2.67 -2.18 17.13
N LEU A 100 3.81 -1.90 17.78
CA LEU A 100 4.34 -0.55 17.88
C LEU A 100 4.82 -0.09 16.50
N ALA A 101 4.40 1.08 16.07
CA ALA A 101 4.83 1.68 14.81
C ALA A 101 6.31 2.08 14.89
N ALA A 102 6.94 2.22 13.72
CA ALA A 102 8.35 2.58 13.62
C ALA A 102 8.68 3.96 14.23
N ASP A 103 7.67 4.82 14.41
CA ASP A 103 7.82 6.12 15.08
C ASP A 103 8.02 6.01 16.61
N GLY A 104 7.80 4.83 17.20
CA GLY A 104 7.88 4.59 18.65
C GLY A 104 6.83 5.34 19.48
N ALA A 105 5.87 6.01 18.84
CA ALA A 105 4.88 6.90 19.47
C ALA A 105 3.43 6.48 19.21
N SER A 106 3.21 5.49 18.33
CA SER A 106 1.89 4.95 18.05
C SER A 106 1.90 3.42 18.06
N TRP A 107 0.83 2.82 18.55
CA TRP A 107 0.62 1.37 18.54
C TRP A 107 -0.67 1.06 17.79
N LEU A 108 -0.61 0.07 16.90
CA LEU A 108 -1.74 -0.30 16.05
C LEU A 108 -2.22 -1.71 16.39
N PRO A 109 -3.52 -1.92 16.68
CA PRO A 109 -4.08 -3.26 16.78
C PRO A 109 -3.79 -4.07 15.53
N LYS A 110 -3.60 -5.38 15.70
CA LYS A 110 -3.39 -6.32 14.60
C LYS A 110 -4.60 -6.39 13.69
N GLY A 111 -5.77 -5.88 14.04
CA GLY A 111 -6.92 -5.78 13.15
C GLY A 111 -8.00 -4.91 13.77
N ALA A 112 -9.13 -4.75 13.06
CA ALA A 112 -10.25 -3.97 13.58
C ALA A 112 -10.72 -4.47 14.96
N LEU A 113 -10.86 -3.54 15.90
CA LEU A 113 -11.46 -3.77 17.20
C LEU A 113 -12.94 -4.16 17.05
N LYS A 114 -13.50 -4.81 18.07
CA LYS A 114 -14.94 -5.11 18.12
C LYS A 114 -15.73 -3.80 18.18
N TYR A 115 -16.88 -3.75 17.53
CA TYR A 115 -17.78 -2.59 17.57
C TYR A 115 -18.59 -2.55 18.87
N GLY A 116 -18.82 -1.36 19.41
CA GLY A 116 -19.59 -1.14 20.64
C GLY A 116 -18.92 -1.69 21.90
N GLU A 117 -17.62 -1.97 21.85
CA GLU A 117 -16.85 -2.60 22.92
C GLU A 117 -16.01 -1.55 23.67
N THR A 118 -15.81 -1.75 24.97
CA THR A 118 -14.96 -0.88 25.77
C THR A 118 -13.59 -1.51 25.94
N TYR A 119 -12.55 -0.71 25.70
CA TYR A 119 -11.17 -1.11 25.83
C TYR A 119 -10.43 -0.22 26.81
N THR A 120 -9.43 -0.80 27.48
CA THR A 120 -8.48 -0.09 28.33
C THR A 120 -7.08 -0.26 27.75
N ALA A 121 -6.49 0.86 27.34
CA ALA A 121 -5.11 0.96 26.90
C ALA A 121 -4.23 1.37 28.07
N THR A 122 -3.09 0.69 28.24
CA THR A 122 -2.07 1.01 29.23
C THR A 122 -0.72 1.14 28.53
N VAL A 123 -0.07 2.29 28.71
CA VAL A 123 1.30 2.54 28.24
C VAL A 123 2.19 2.59 29.47
N THR A 124 3.22 1.75 29.49
CA THR A 124 4.22 1.69 30.55
C THR A 124 5.55 2.18 29.98
N ALA A 125 6.09 3.26 30.55
CA ALA A 125 7.40 3.80 30.22
C ALA A 125 8.38 3.52 31.36
N THR A 126 9.53 2.92 31.06
CA THR A 126 10.56 2.59 32.06
C THR A 126 11.82 3.37 31.78
N GLY A 127 12.30 4.12 32.77
CA GLY A 127 13.48 4.98 32.66
C GLY A 127 14.80 4.27 32.99
N ASP A 128 15.88 5.05 33.06
CA ASP A 128 17.21 4.55 33.44
C ASP A 128 17.32 4.14 34.92
N ASP A 129 16.36 4.56 35.74
CA ASP A 129 16.20 4.22 37.14
C ASP A 129 15.47 2.87 37.33
N GLY A 130 15.02 2.23 36.24
CA GLY A 130 14.29 0.96 36.26
C GLY A 130 12.88 1.07 36.81
N LYS A 131 12.36 2.28 37.05
CA LYS A 131 11.03 2.49 37.64
C LYS A 131 10.00 2.73 36.54
N PRO A 132 8.87 1.99 36.53
CA PRO A 132 7.83 2.18 35.53
C PRO A 132 6.92 3.36 35.85
N ALA A 133 6.58 4.14 34.83
CA ALA A 133 5.51 5.13 34.85
C ALA A 133 4.40 4.69 33.89
N GLN A 134 3.15 4.71 34.36
CA GLN A 134 2.02 4.24 33.58
C GLN A 134 1.03 5.35 33.24
N ALA A 135 0.53 5.31 32.01
CA ALA A 135 -0.65 6.04 31.58
C ALA A 135 -1.73 5.03 31.18
N THR A 136 -2.97 5.28 31.58
CA THR A 136 -4.11 4.44 31.22
C THR A 136 -5.21 5.29 30.59
N SER A 137 -5.81 4.80 29.52
CA SER A 137 -6.98 5.41 28.87
C SER A 137 -8.03 4.34 28.60
N THR A 138 -9.28 4.64 28.93
CA THR A 138 -10.42 3.76 28.59
C THR A 138 -11.24 4.43 27.52
N PHE A 139 -11.70 3.69 26.50
CA PHE A 139 -12.54 4.22 25.43
C PHE A 139 -13.52 3.16 24.93
N THR A 140 -14.60 3.61 24.28
CA THR A 140 -15.61 2.72 23.70
C THR A 140 -15.67 2.92 22.19
N THR A 141 -15.58 1.82 21.44
CA THR A 141 -15.67 1.84 19.99
C THR A 141 -17.09 2.13 19.51
N MET A 142 -17.19 2.72 18.32
CA MET A 142 -18.45 3.01 17.65
C MET A 142 -19.31 1.76 17.42
N ALA A 143 -20.62 1.96 17.29
CA ALA A 143 -21.51 0.94 16.74
C ALA A 143 -21.11 0.57 15.31
N LYS A 144 -21.47 -0.63 14.86
CA LYS A 144 -21.18 -1.08 13.49
C LYS A 144 -21.82 -0.13 12.46
N PRO A 145 -21.05 0.46 11.53
CA PRO A 145 -21.56 1.45 10.60
C PRO A 145 -22.46 0.82 9.53
N GLY A 146 -23.53 1.52 9.15
CA GLY A 146 -24.41 1.08 8.04
C GLY A 146 -23.80 1.34 6.65
N LYS A 147 -22.89 2.31 6.53
CA LYS A 147 -22.19 2.67 5.28
C LYS A 147 -20.79 2.08 5.28
N GLN A 148 -20.56 1.07 4.43
CA GLN A 148 -19.28 0.34 4.39
C GLN A 148 -18.66 0.29 2.99
N VAL A 149 -17.37 0.57 2.90
CA VAL A 149 -16.58 0.43 1.67
C VAL A 149 -15.99 -0.96 1.61
N ARG A 150 -16.28 -1.69 0.53
CA ARG A 150 -15.59 -2.95 0.23
C ARG A 150 -14.24 -2.62 -0.40
N ILE A 151 -13.20 -3.25 0.13
CA ILE A 151 -11.85 -3.22 -0.42
C ILE A 151 -11.57 -4.61 -0.98
N SER A 152 -10.93 -4.66 -2.13
CA SER A 152 -10.62 -5.91 -2.83
C SER A 152 -9.31 -5.79 -3.55
N SER A 153 -8.57 -6.89 -3.68
CA SER A 153 -7.46 -6.95 -4.59
C SER A 153 -7.83 -7.58 -5.92
N PHE A 154 -7.11 -7.21 -6.97
CA PHE A 154 -7.13 -7.93 -8.23
C PHE A 154 -6.46 -9.32 -8.13
N LEU A 155 -5.46 -9.45 -7.24
CA LEU A 155 -4.75 -10.71 -7.02
C LEU A 155 -5.40 -11.48 -5.87
N GLY A 156 -5.32 -12.81 -5.95
CA GLY A 156 -5.76 -13.72 -4.90
C GLY A 156 -4.58 -14.46 -4.25
N ASP A 157 -4.87 -15.10 -3.13
CA ASP A 157 -3.89 -15.88 -2.38
C ASP A 157 -3.25 -16.99 -3.24
N ASP A 158 -1.98 -17.24 -2.99
CA ASP A 158 -1.12 -18.23 -3.66
C ASP A 158 -0.97 -18.06 -5.17
N GLN A 159 -1.43 -16.94 -5.74
CA GLN A 159 -1.29 -16.67 -7.16
C GLN A 159 0.19 -16.43 -7.53
N VAL A 160 0.62 -17.06 -8.62
CA VAL A 160 1.96 -16.85 -9.20
C VAL A 160 1.90 -15.92 -10.40
N VAL A 161 2.43 -14.71 -10.26
CA VAL A 161 2.39 -13.64 -11.26
C VAL A 161 3.76 -13.37 -11.87
N GLY A 162 3.79 -12.61 -12.97
CA GLY A 162 5.04 -12.15 -13.57
C GLY A 162 5.71 -11.05 -12.75
N VAL A 163 7.00 -10.84 -12.99
CA VAL A 163 7.85 -9.90 -12.23
C VAL A 163 7.47 -8.42 -12.40
N GLY A 164 6.66 -8.10 -13.41
CA GLY A 164 6.12 -6.77 -13.65
C GLY A 164 4.77 -6.51 -12.99
N MET A 165 4.21 -7.45 -12.22
CA MET A 165 2.87 -7.28 -11.65
C MET A 165 2.84 -6.22 -10.54
N PRO A 166 2.08 -5.11 -10.70
CA PRO A 166 1.79 -4.23 -9.56
C PRO A 166 0.80 -4.92 -8.61
N LEU A 167 0.86 -4.57 -7.33
CA LEU A 167 -0.17 -4.97 -6.36
C LEU A 167 -1.34 -4.00 -6.52
N ILE A 168 -2.53 -4.49 -6.81
CA ILE A 168 -3.67 -3.63 -7.15
C ILE A 168 -4.76 -3.78 -6.10
N VAL A 169 -5.11 -2.68 -5.45
CA VAL A 169 -6.19 -2.59 -4.47
C VAL A 169 -7.26 -1.65 -5.00
N LYS A 170 -8.51 -2.11 -4.98
CA LYS A 170 -9.70 -1.39 -5.41
C LYS A 170 -10.65 -1.14 -4.26
N PHE A 171 -11.31 0.01 -4.31
CA PHE A 171 -12.35 0.44 -3.39
C PHE A 171 -13.69 0.44 -4.13
N SER A 172 -14.76 -0.01 -3.47
CA SER A 172 -16.11 -0.05 -4.07
C SER A 172 -16.74 1.35 -4.28
N ARG A 173 -16.04 2.41 -3.87
CA ARG A 173 -16.40 3.81 -4.07
C ARG A 173 -15.15 4.68 -4.05
N ALA A 174 -15.29 5.91 -4.52
CA ALA A 174 -14.21 6.89 -4.44
C ALA A 174 -13.86 7.21 -2.98
N ILE A 175 -12.55 7.26 -2.71
CA ILE A 175 -11.96 7.73 -1.46
C ILE A 175 -11.57 9.20 -1.64
N PRO A 176 -12.15 10.13 -0.84
CA PRO A 176 -11.77 11.54 -0.86
C PRO A 176 -10.28 11.71 -0.56
N GLU A 177 -9.65 12.72 -1.15
CA GLU A 177 -8.20 12.92 -1.09
C GLU A 177 -7.69 13.07 0.35
N ASP A 178 -8.41 13.82 1.19
CA ASP A 178 -8.10 14.06 2.62
C ASP A 178 -8.14 12.80 3.51
N TYR A 179 -8.51 11.64 2.97
CA TYR A 179 -8.53 10.34 3.69
C TYR A 179 -7.53 9.33 3.13
N ARG A 180 -6.84 9.67 2.04
CA ARG A 180 -5.99 8.70 1.32
C ARG A 180 -4.71 8.39 2.07
N ASP A 181 -4.18 9.36 2.79
CA ASP A 181 -3.01 9.20 3.63
C ASP A 181 -3.30 8.27 4.81
N ASP A 182 -4.44 8.43 5.49
CA ASP A 182 -4.89 7.54 6.57
C ASP A 182 -5.06 6.08 6.11
N VAL A 183 -5.61 5.90 4.90
CA VAL A 183 -5.67 4.57 4.27
C VAL A 183 -4.26 4.04 4.02
N GLN A 184 -3.41 4.84 3.39
CA GLN A 184 -2.09 4.39 2.96
C GLN A 184 -1.16 4.08 4.13
N ARG A 185 -1.26 4.79 5.26
CA ARG A 185 -0.52 4.47 6.51
C ARG A 185 -0.86 3.07 7.04
N ARG A 186 -2.03 2.55 6.70
CA ARG A 186 -2.55 1.23 7.10
C ARG A 186 -2.35 0.18 6.04
N MET A 187 -1.59 0.48 5.00
CA MET A 187 -1.22 -0.45 3.94
C MET A 187 0.24 -0.88 4.10
N THR A 188 0.47 -2.16 4.36
CA THR A 188 1.82 -2.71 4.50
C THR A 188 2.10 -3.68 3.37
N VAL A 189 3.36 -3.70 2.92
CA VAL A 189 3.87 -4.66 1.94
C VAL A 189 5.15 -5.24 2.50
N THR A 190 5.25 -6.56 2.52
CA THR A 190 6.46 -7.29 2.84
C THR A 190 6.82 -8.18 1.66
N SER A 191 8.12 -8.31 1.40
CA SER A 191 8.63 -9.17 0.34
C SER A 191 9.88 -9.89 0.80
N THR A 192 10.09 -11.11 0.30
CA THR A 192 11.31 -11.88 0.50
C THR A 192 11.83 -12.33 -0.87
N PRO A 193 13.01 -11.87 -1.30
CA PRO A 193 13.84 -10.83 -0.67
C PRO A 193 13.15 -9.46 -0.61
N ALA A 194 13.53 -8.64 0.37
CA ALA A 194 12.99 -7.28 0.53
C ALA A 194 13.29 -6.41 -0.70
N GLN A 195 12.28 -5.67 -1.14
CA GLN A 195 12.38 -4.67 -2.20
C GLN A 195 11.65 -3.41 -1.80
N GLU A 196 12.36 -2.28 -1.90
CA GLU A 196 11.79 -0.95 -1.75
C GLU A 196 10.69 -0.72 -2.81
N GLY A 197 9.56 -0.17 -2.37
CA GLY A 197 8.44 0.18 -3.21
C GLY A 197 7.50 1.17 -2.54
N ILE A 198 6.53 1.69 -3.32
CA ILE A 198 5.58 2.70 -2.86
C ILE A 198 4.19 2.46 -3.43
N TRP A 199 3.18 2.89 -2.68
CA TRP A 199 1.80 2.98 -3.15
C TRP A 199 1.59 4.26 -3.99
N HIS A 200 0.75 4.15 -5.02
CA HIS A 200 0.38 5.22 -5.94
C HIS A 200 -1.12 5.16 -6.21
N TRP A 201 -1.82 6.26 -5.97
CA TRP A 201 -3.23 6.40 -6.31
C TRP A 201 -3.40 6.65 -7.81
N VAL A 202 -3.85 5.64 -8.56
CA VAL A 202 -4.13 5.77 -10.00
C VAL A 202 -5.49 6.42 -10.27
N SER A 203 -6.41 6.31 -9.30
CA SER A 203 -7.72 6.96 -9.34
C SER A 203 -8.29 7.05 -7.91
N PRO A 204 -9.42 7.74 -7.69
CA PRO A 204 -10.09 7.73 -6.38
C PRO A 204 -10.56 6.35 -5.91
N THR A 205 -10.62 5.34 -6.79
CA THR A 205 -11.11 3.99 -6.47
C THR A 205 -10.04 2.91 -6.57
N GLU A 206 -8.80 3.27 -6.89
CA GLU A 206 -7.75 2.29 -7.13
C GLU A 206 -6.37 2.85 -6.74
N ILE A 207 -5.65 2.05 -5.96
CA ILE A 207 -4.28 2.32 -5.53
C ILE A 207 -3.41 1.12 -5.91
N ARG A 208 -2.18 1.38 -6.35
CA ARG A 208 -1.25 0.34 -6.80
C ARG A 208 0.09 0.47 -6.12
N TYR A 209 0.70 -0.66 -5.77
CA TYR A 209 2.06 -0.71 -5.28
C TYR A 209 2.97 -1.33 -6.33
N ARG A 210 4.15 -0.74 -6.51
CA ARG A 210 5.26 -1.44 -7.15
C ARG A 210 6.59 -1.13 -6.47
N PRO A 211 7.56 -2.05 -6.58
CA PRO A 211 8.94 -1.75 -6.27
C PRO A 211 9.56 -0.80 -7.30
N LYS A 212 10.72 -0.25 -6.95
CA LYS A 212 11.49 0.66 -7.82
C LYS A 212 11.88 0.02 -9.15
N GLU A 213 12.33 -1.24 -9.07
CA GLU A 213 12.63 -2.13 -10.19
C GLU A 213 11.68 -3.32 -10.18
N PHE A 214 11.57 -4.08 -11.27
CA PHE A 214 10.73 -5.29 -11.29
C PHE A 214 10.98 -6.18 -10.08
N TRP A 215 9.94 -6.89 -9.65
CA TRP A 215 10.08 -7.87 -8.59
C TRP A 215 11.16 -8.89 -8.96
N LYS A 216 11.98 -9.30 -7.99
CA LYS A 216 12.92 -10.40 -8.15
C LYS A 216 12.12 -11.68 -8.45
N ALA A 217 12.72 -12.57 -9.23
CA ALA A 217 12.11 -13.85 -9.56
C ALA A 217 11.96 -14.71 -8.31
N GLY A 218 10.82 -15.39 -8.15
CA GLY A 218 10.56 -16.26 -7.01
C GLY A 218 10.28 -15.54 -5.68
N SER A 219 10.09 -14.22 -5.69
CA SER A 219 9.77 -13.44 -4.49
C SER A 219 8.45 -13.90 -3.88
N ALA A 220 8.43 -14.09 -2.55
CA ALA A 220 7.20 -14.16 -1.78
C ALA A 220 6.79 -12.75 -1.38
N ILE A 221 5.52 -12.38 -1.60
CA ILE A 221 5.02 -11.02 -1.35
C ILE A 221 3.72 -11.14 -0.55
N SER A 222 3.65 -10.43 0.57
CA SER A 222 2.44 -10.27 1.37
C SER A 222 2.09 -8.79 1.40
N TYR A 223 0.82 -8.45 1.20
CA TYR A 223 0.36 -7.09 1.43
C TYR A 223 -0.97 -7.07 2.16
N ARG A 224 -1.11 -6.04 2.98
CA ARG A 224 -2.22 -5.90 3.90
C ARG A 224 -2.80 -4.50 3.84
N VAL A 225 -4.11 -4.39 4.00
CA VAL A 225 -4.87 -3.14 4.13
C VAL A 225 -5.71 -3.23 5.40
N GLN A 226 -5.30 -2.55 6.47
CA GLN A 226 -6.00 -2.54 7.77
C GLN A 226 -7.10 -1.47 7.80
N ALA A 227 -8.16 -1.70 7.03
CA ALA A 227 -9.22 -0.72 6.83
C ALA A 227 -10.52 -1.06 7.57
N GLY A 228 -10.63 -2.19 8.26
CA GLY A 228 -11.83 -2.52 9.02
C GLY A 228 -12.14 -1.44 10.05
N GLY A 229 -13.30 -0.79 9.92
CA GLY A 229 -13.70 0.32 10.80
C GLY A 229 -12.92 1.62 10.61
N LEU A 230 -12.11 1.75 9.56
CA LEU A 230 -11.39 2.97 9.22
C LEU A 230 -12.34 4.00 8.61
N PRO A 231 -12.37 5.28 9.05
CA PRO A 231 -13.12 6.33 8.37
C PRO A 231 -12.59 6.55 6.94
N LEU A 232 -13.48 6.62 5.97
CA LEU A 232 -13.17 6.77 4.54
C LEU A 232 -13.98 7.91 3.89
N GLY A 233 -14.35 8.91 4.68
CA GLY A 233 -15.13 10.08 4.26
C GLY A 233 -16.65 9.88 4.24
N ASP A 234 -17.40 10.97 4.40
CA ASP A 234 -18.87 11.03 4.32
C ASP A 234 -19.63 10.01 5.20
N GLY A 235 -19.04 9.66 6.35
CA GLY A 235 -19.56 8.64 7.27
C GLY A 235 -19.47 7.20 6.74
N TRP A 236 -18.63 6.94 5.73
CA TRP A 236 -18.29 5.61 5.26
C TRP A 236 -17.08 5.07 6.00
N TYR A 237 -17.12 3.77 6.27
CA TYR A 237 -16.04 3.08 6.94
C TYR A 237 -15.58 1.87 6.14
N GLY A 238 -14.32 1.49 6.24
CA GLY A 238 -13.85 0.26 5.61
C GLY A 238 -14.55 -0.94 6.23
N ARG A 239 -14.99 -1.87 5.38
CA ARG A 239 -15.81 -3.01 5.78
C ARG A 239 -15.05 -4.03 6.61
N ALA A 240 -13.82 -4.30 6.20
CA ALA A 240 -12.95 -5.33 6.76
C ALA A 240 -11.50 -5.04 6.32
N ASP A 241 -10.57 -5.71 6.99
CA ASP A 241 -9.19 -5.77 6.53
C ASP A 241 -9.07 -6.67 5.29
N LEU A 242 -7.99 -6.47 4.54
CA LEU A 242 -7.58 -7.31 3.42
C LEU A 242 -6.13 -7.75 3.64
N THR A 243 -5.85 -9.03 3.47
CA THR A 243 -4.49 -9.58 3.35
C THR A 243 -4.46 -10.41 2.09
N VAL A 244 -3.35 -10.34 1.36
CA VAL A 244 -3.13 -11.17 0.17
C VAL A 244 -1.68 -11.62 0.12
N ASP A 245 -1.49 -12.91 -0.12
CA ASP A 245 -0.19 -13.55 -0.29
C ASP A 245 0.00 -14.01 -1.73
N ILE A 246 1.07 -13.58 -2.40
CA ILE A 246 1.39 -13.97 -3.78
C ILE A 246 2.86 -14.37 -3.92
N LYS A 247 3.18 -14.94 -5.08
CA LYS A 247 4.56 -15.20 -5.49
C LYS A 247 4.83 -14.67 -6.89
N THR A 248 6.07 -14.32 -7.17
CA THR A 248 6.51 -14.11 -8.55
C THR A 248 7.07 -15.39 -9.15
N GLY A 249 6.83 -15.58 -10.44
CA GLY A 249 7.46 -16.64 -11.23
C GLY A 249 8.90 -16.30 -11.62
N PRO A 250 9.48 -17.06 -12.56
CA PRO A 250 10.71 -16.67 -13.25
C PRO A 250 10.58 -15.29 -13.91
N ALA A 251 11.69 -14.57 -14.05
CA ALA A 251 11.70 -13.26 -14.68
C ALA A 251 11.63 -13.40 -16.21
N VAL A 252 10.41 -13.46 -16.76
CA VAL A 252 10.17 -13.46 -18.21
C VAL A 252 9.92 -12.04 -18.68
N ILE A 253 10.83 -11.50 -19.51
CA ILE A 253 10.76 -10.12 -19.99
C ILE A 253 10.76 -10.11 -21.52
N MET A 254 9.83 -9.36 -22.10
CA MET A 254 9.73 -9.18 -23.55
C MET A 254 10.19 -7.78 -23.94
N THR A 255 11.11 -7.67 -24.90
CA THR A 255 11.52 -6.38 -25.48
C THR A 255 11.28 -6.41 -26.97
N VAL A 256 10.46 -5.49 -27.47
CA VAL A 256 10.19 -5.32 -28.89
C VAL A 256 10.88 -4.07 -29.41
N ASP A 257 11.67 -4.22 -30.46
CA ASP A 257 12.32 -3.11 -31.16
C ASP A 257 11.68 -2.91 -32.53
N ASN A 258 11.04 -1.76 -32.73
CA ASN A 258 10.40 -1.42 -34.00
C ASN A 258 11.41 -1.22 -35.14
N LYS A 259 12.68 -0.88 -34.87
CA LYS A 259 13.69 -0.74 -35.92
C LYS A 259 14.01 -2.09 -36.55
N THR A 260 14.23 -3.11 -35.73
CA THR A 260 14.59 -4.47 -36.18
C THR A 260 13.38 -5.36 -36.43
N LYS A 261 12.20 -4.98 -35.93
CA LYS A 261 10.96 -5.79 -35.97
C LYS A 261 11.13 -7.14 -35.28
N LEU A 262 11.88 -7.14 -34.18
CA LEU A 262 12.13 -8.34 -33.38
C LEU A 262 11.64 -8.12 -31.95
N MET A 263 11.04 -9.17 -31.39
CA MET A 263 10.85 -9.34 -29.96
C MET A 263 11.92 -10.27 -29.43
N THR A 264 12.71 -9.80 -28.46
CA THR A 264 13.62 -10.62 -27.67
C THR A 264 12.92 -10.99 -26.37
N VAL A 265 12.86 -12.29 -26.08
CA VAL A 265 12.29 -12.83 -24.84
C VAL A 265 13.42 -13.36 -23.98
N THR A 266 13.58 -12.80 -22.79
CA THR A 266 14.52 -13.27 -21.79
C THR A 266 13.80 -14.00 -20.67
N LYS A 267 14.47 -14.98 -20.07
CA LYS A 267 14.06 -15.64 -18.84
C LYS A 267 15.26 -15.65 -17.89
N ASP A 268 15.10 -15.05 -16.72
CA ASP A 268 16.14 -14.94 -15.69
C ASP A 268 17.45 -14.35 -16.28
N GLY A 269 17.30 -13.30 -17.08
CA GLY A 269 18.40 -12.57 -17.74
C GLY A 269 18.96 -13.23 -19.01
N LYS A 270 18.56 -14.45 -19.36
CA LYS A 270 19.07 -15.17 -20.55
C LYS A 270 18.08 -15.10 -21.70
N VAL A 271 18.55 -14.83 -22.92
CA VAL A 271 17.71 -14.88 -24.12
C VAL A 271 17.27 -16.33 -24.37
N ILE A 272 15.96 -16.56 -24.39
CA ILE A 272 15.38 -17.89 -24.68
C ILE A 272 14.69 -17.94 -26.04
N LYS A 273 14.36 -16.78 -26.62
CA LYS A 273 13.73 -16.67 -27.93
C LYS A 273 13.92 -15.30 -28.55
N THR A 274 14.07 -15.27 -29.87
CA THR A 274 13.90 -14.08 -30.69
C THR A 274 12.78 -14.36 -31.70
N ILE A 275 11.81 -13.46 -31.77
CA ILE A 275 10.56 -13.65 -32.51
C ILE A 275 10.40 -12.49 -33.50
N PRO A 276 10.27 -12.76 -34.82
CA PRO A 276 9.83 -11.76 -35.79
C PRO A 276 8.43 -11.25 -35.44
N VAL A 277 8.27 -9.93 -35.44
CA VAL A 277 6.99 -9.28 -35.16
C VAL A 277 6.56 -8.34 -36.27
N SER A 278 5.26 -8.04 -36.33
CA SER A 278 4.73 -6.90 -37.07
C SER A 278 3.89 -6.03 -36.13
N LEU A 279 4.23 -4.76 -35.99
CA LEU A 279 3.52 -3.81 -35.13
C LEU A 279 2.44 -3.06 -35.90
N GLY A 280 1.85 -2.04 -35.25
CA GLY A 280 0.88 -1.13 -35.83
C GLY A 280 1.44 -0.35 -37.03
N LYS A 281 0.67 -0.28 -38.12
CA LYS A 281 1.01 0.51 -39.31
C LYS A 281 1.05 2.01 -38.98
N LYS A 282 1.61 2.84 -39.86
CA LYS A 282 1.78 4.29 -39.62
C LYS A 282 0.49 5.03 -39.24
N SER A 283 -0.66 4.64 -39.79
CA SER A 283 -1.95 5.26 -39.46
C SER A 283 -2.51 4.82 -38.10
N THR A 284 -2.07 3.67 -37.58
CA THR A 284 -2.48 3.10 -36.29
C THR A 284 -1.28 2.46 -35.57
N PRO A 285 -0.28 3.27 -35.16
CA PRO A 285 0.97 2.76 -34.60
C PRO A 285 0.76 2.16 -33.21
N SER A 286 1.54 1.12 -32.89
CA SER A 286 1.60 0.55 -31.53
C SER A 286 2.19 1.55 -30.54
N SER A 287 1.75 1.52 -29.28
CA SER A 287 2.34 2.34 -28.22
C SER A 287 3.75 1.89 -27.83
N SER A 288 4.71 2.83 -27.86
CA SER A 288 6.03 2.68 -27.25
C SER A 288 5.98 2.99 -25.75
N GLY A 289 6.44 2.05 -24.95
CA GLY A 289 6.43 2.13 -23.49
C GLY A 289 6.55 0.74 -22.87
N THR A 290 6.51 0.68 -21.54
CA THR A 290 6.51 -0.57 -20.79
C THR A 290 5.09 -0.87 -20.30
N MET A 291 4.56 -2.01 -20.74
CA MET A 291 3.26 -2.55 -20.38
C MET A 291 3.46 -3.86 -19.62
N VAL A 292 2.36 -4.40 -19.12
CA VAL A 292 2.30 -5.68 -18.42
C VAL A 292 1.22 -6.53 -19.08
N VAL A 293 1.43 -7.84 -19.20
CA VAL A 293 0.39 -8.76 -19.66
C VAL A 293 -0.76 -8.77 -18.65
N ILE A 294 -1.93 -8.32 -19.07
CA ILE A 294 -3.13 -8.15 -18.24
C ILE A 294 -3.96 -9.43 -18.21
N GLU A 295 -4.12 -10.05 -19.36
CA GLU A 295 -5.03 -11.17 -19.58
C GLU A 295 -4.49 -12.06 -20.69
N LYS A 296 -4.82 -13.35 -20.64
CA LYS A 296 -4.44 -14.33 -21.66
C LYS A 296 -5.65 -15.14 -22.09
N LEU A 297 -6.01 -15.06 -23.37
CA LEU A 297 -7.13 -15.76 -23.98
C LEU A 297 -6.61 -16.68 -25.09
N ARG A 298 -6.78 -17.99 -24.92
CA ARG A 298 -6.32 -18.96 -25.94
C ARG A 298 -7.05 -18.78 -27.26
N LYS A 299 -8.35 -18.45 -27.21
CA LYS A 299 -9.20 -18.12 -28.35
C LYS A 299 -10.09 -16.94 -27.98
N THR A 300 -10.21 -15.98 -28.88
CA THR A 300 -11.12 -14.84 -28.74
C THR A 300 -11.52 -14.30 -30.11
N VAL A 301 -12.42 -13.32 -30.14
CA VAL A 301 -12.79 -12.58 -31.33
C VAL A 301 -12.50 -11.11 -31.07
N PHE A 302 -11.71 -10.50 -31.94
CA PHE A 302 -11.59 -9.05 -31.97
C PHE A 302 -12.67 -8.51 -32.89
N ASP A 303 -13.50 -7.61 -32.36
CA ASP A 303 -14.57 -6.94 -33.06
C ASP A 303 -14.45 -5.45 -32.83
N THR A 304 -14.13 -4.70 -33.88
CA THR A 304 -13.84 -3.27 -33.80
C THR A 304 -14.87 -2.41 -34.54
N PHE A 305 -15.98 -3.00 -35.01
CA PHE A 305 -17.00 -2.26 -35.76
C PHE A 305 -17.64 -1.12 -34.96
N GLU A 306 -17.79 -1.28 -33.65
CA GLU A 306 -18.32 -0.24 -32.77
C GLU A 306 -17.38 0.97 -32.66
N GLU A 307 -16.06 0.74 -32.65
CA GLU A 307 -15.04 1.77 -32.48
C GLU A 307 -14.64 2.44 -33.80
N LEU A 308 -14.41 1.63 -34.84
CA LEU A 308 -13.86 2.09 -36.13
C LEU A 308 -14.93 2.32 -37.21
N GLY A 309 -16.17 1.89 -36.96
CA GLY A 309 -17.25 1.97 -37.94
C GLY A 309 -17.17 0.90 -39.04
N PRO A 310 -18.12 0.91 -40.00
CA PRO A 310 -18.25 -0.15 -41.02
C PRO A 310 -17.11 -0.20 -42.05
N GLU A 311 -16.44 0.93 -42.30
CA GLU A 311 -15.39 1.03 -43.33
C GLU A 311 -14.03 0.48 -42.87
N GLU A 312 -13.67 0.73 -41.60
CA GLU A 312 -12.35 0.37 -41.03
C GLU A 312 -12.47 -0.75 -39.97
N GLY A 313 -13.68 -1.05 -39.51
CA GLY A 313 -13.97 -2.10 -38.56
C GLY A 313 -13.68 -3.49 -39.11
N TYR A 314 -13.23 -4.38 -38.22
CA TYR A 314 -12.97 -5.77 -38.55
C TYR A 314 -13.48 -6.69 -37.45
N ARG A 315 -13.83 -7.92 -37.84
CA ARG A 315 -14.16 -9.01 -36.93
C ARG A 315 -13.30 -10.22 -37.26
N THR A 316 -12.36 -10.55 -36.38
CA THR A 316 -11.35 -11.59 -36.63
C THR A 316 -11.25 -12.55 -35.45
N LYS A 317 -11.22 -13.86 -35.74
CA LYS A 317 -10.91 -14.89 -34.74
C LYS A 317 -9.42 -14.85 -34.45
N ILE A 318 -9.07 -14.75 -33.17
CA ILE A 318 -7.69 -14.62 -32.70
C ILE A 318 -7.36 -15.80 -31.80
N ASP A 319 -6.21 -16.43 -32.07
CA ASP A 319 -5.59 -17.42 -31.19
C ASP A 319 -4.46 -16.77 -30.38
N TYR A 320 -4.27 -17.25 -29.15
CA TYR A 320 -3.17 -16.89 -28.25
C TYR A 320 -3.06 -15.38 -27.96
N ALA A 321 -4.19 -14.73 -27.70
CA ALA A 321 -4.24 -13.30 -27.40
C ALA A 321 -3.76 -13.02 -25.97
N GLN A 322 -2.89 -12.02 -25.83
CA GLN A 322 -2.38 -11.52 -24.55
C GLN A 322 -2.58 -10.01 -24.49
N ARG A 323 -3.48 -9.54 -23.61
CA ARG A 323 -3.87 -8.13 -23.51
C ARG A 323 -2.76 -7.31 -22.86
N LEU A 324 -2.44 -6.14 -23.44
CA LEU A 324 -1.43 -5.21 -22.92
C LEU A 324 -2.03 -3.87 -22.48
N THR A 325 -3.07 -3.40 -23.17
CA THR A 325 -3.72 -2.11 -22.89
C THR A 325 -5.23 -2.24 -22.85
N TRP A 326 -5.89 -1.25 -22.22
CA TRP A 326 -7.36 -1.15 -22.23
C TRP A 326 -7.89 -0.73 -23.60
N GLY A 327 -7.11 0.07 -24.34
CA GLY A 327 -7.38 0.48 -25.73
C GLY A 327 -7.14 -0.59 -26.79
N GLY A 328 -6.96 -1.85 -26.41
CA GLY A 328 -7.00 -2.97 -27.36
C GLY A 328 -5.68 -3.36 -28.03
N GLU A 329 -4.53 -3.04 -27.43
CA GLU A 329 -3.26 -3.60 -27.90
C GLU A 329 -3.01 -4.97 -27.26
N PHE A 330 -2.68 -5.96 -28.11
CA PHE A 330 -2.40 -7.34 -27.72
C PHE A 330 -1.13 -7.86 -28.37
N ILE A 331 -0.55 -8.91 -27.79
CA ILE A 331 0.28 -9.87 -28.53
C ILE A 331 -0.64 -11.00 -28.99
N HIS A 332 -0.60 -11.41 -30.26
CA HIS A 332 -1.42 -12.54 -30.72
C HIS A 332 -0.88 -13.23 -31.98
N ALA A 333 -1.35 -14.46 -32.22
CA ALA A 333 -1.08 -15.17 -33.47
C ALA A 333 -1.77 -14.47 -34.66
N ALA A 334 -1.02 -14.27 -35.74
CA ALA A 334 -1.46 -13.59 -36.94
C ALA A 334 -0.91 -14.29 -38.21
N PRO A 335 -1.38 -15.53 -38.51
CA PRO A 335 -0.88 -16.32 -39.64
C PRO A 335 -1.02 -15.60 -41.00
N TRP A 336 -1.99 -14.71 -41.13
CA TRP A 336 -2.19 -13.88 -42.32
C TRP A 336 -1.07 -12.84 -42.56
N SER A 337 -0.20 -12.61 -41.58
CA SER A 337 0.87 -11.59 -41.65
C SER A 337 2.29 -12.14 -41.51
N GLU A 338 2.48 -13.47 -41.58
CA GLU A 338 3.79 -14.09 -41.33
C GLU A 338 4.87 -13.60 -42.31
N GLY A 339 4.51 -13.34 -43.57
CA GLY A 339 5.43 -12.79 -44.56
C GLY A 339 5.88 -11.35 -44.28
N GLN A 340 5.22 -10.63 -43.37
CA GLN A 340 5.54 -9.25 -43.00
C GLN A 340 6.27 -9.15 -41.64
N GLN A 341 6.16 -10.17 -40.80
CA GLN A 341 6.78 -10.20 -39.48
C GLN A 341 8.30 -10.22 -39.59
N GLY A 342 8.98 -9.32 -38.89
CA GLY A 342 10.41 -9.09 -39.05
C GLY A 342 10.79 -8.09 -40.14
N SER A 343 9.81 -7.45 -40.80
CA SER A 343 10.09 -6.49 -41.89
C SER A 343 9.20 -5.25 -41.85
N VAL A 344 7.87 -5.40 -41.90
CA VAL A 344 6.92 -4.28 -42.05
C VAL A 344 5.77 -4.37 -41.06
N ASN A 345 5.31 -3.21 -40.59
CA ASN A 345 4.19 -3.08 -39.64
C ASN A 345 2.86 -3.01 -40.39
N VAL A 346 1.94 -3.92 -40.07
CA VAL A 346 0.63 -4.01 -40.74
C VAL A 346 -0.57 -4.08 -39.80
N SER A 347 -0.36 -4.18 -38.48
CA SER A 347 -1.45 -4.34 -37.52
C SER A 347 -2.16 -3.00 -37.24
N HIS A 348 -3.20 -3.03 -36.39
CA HIS A 348 -3.87 -1.84 -35.86
C HIS A 348 -3.34 -1.38 -34.49
N GLY A 349 -2.14 -1.84 -34.10
CA GLY A 349 -1.52 -1.54 -32.80
C GLY A 349 -1.05 -2.80 -32.06
N CYS A 350 -1.59 -3.96 -32.41
CA CYS A 350 -1.15 -5.25 -31.87
C CYS A 350 0.29 -5.62 -32.27
N VAL A 351 0.91 -6.48 -31.47
CA VAL A 351 2.16 -7.17 -31.77
C VAL A 351 1.81 -8.51 -32.42
N ASN A 352 1.80 -8.54 -33.76
CA ASN A 352 1.54 -9.75 -34.52
C ASN A 352 2.75 -10.69 -34.47
N VAL A 353 2.49 -11.96 -34.20
CA VAL A 353 3.49 -13.05 -34.27
C VAL A 353 2.93 -14.24 -35.06
N SER A 354 3.81 -15.10 -35.57
CA SER A 354 3.39 -16.35 -36.25
C SER A 354 2.54 -17.23 -35.33
N MET A 355 1.75 -18.14 -35.90
CA MET A 355 0.95 -19.08 -35.09
C MET A 355 1.82 -19.85 -34.09
N LYS A 356 2.98 -20.34 -34.55
CA LYS A 356 3.94 -21.08 -33.72
C LYS A 356 4.50 -20.24 -32.57
N ASN A 357 4.86 -18.99 -32.84
CA ASN A 357 5.40 -18.10 -31.80
C ASN A 357 4.31 -17.60 -30.85
N GLY A 358 3.08 -17.41 -31.31
CA GLY A 358 1.93 -17.11 -30.46
C GLY A 358 1.67 -18.22 -29.45
N ALA A 359 1.63 -19.47 -29.91
CA ALA A 359 1.50 -20.63 -29.04
C ALA A 359 2.66 -20.72 -28.03
N TRP A 360 3.90 -20.58 -28.49
CA TRP A 360 5.07 -20.63 -27.63
C TRP A 360 5.07 -19.53 -26.57
N LEU A 361 4.77 -18.27 -26.95
CA LEU A 361 4.66 -17.17 -26.00
C LEU A 361 3.58 -17.46 -24.97
N PHE A 362 2.41 -17.91 -25.42
CA PHE A 362 1.30 -18.22 -24.52
C PHE A 362 1.66 -19.30 -23.49
N ASP A 363 2.50 -20.27 -23.83
CA ASP A 363 2.92 -21.29 -22.87
C ASP A 363 4.09 -20.84 -21.97
N ASN A 364 4.82 -19.79 -22.35
CA ASN A 364 6.02 -19.31 -21.63
C ASN A 364 5.83 -18.02 -20.84
N THR A 365 4.75 -17.27 -21.09
CA THR A 365 4.42 -16.03 -20.35
C THR A 365 3.29 -16.25 -19.34
N ARG A 366 3.05 -15.26 -18.49
CA ARG A 366 1.94 -15.19 -17.54
C ARG A 366 1.42 -13.77 -17.39
N VAL A 367 0.25 -13.63 -16.77
CA VAL A 367 -0.25 -12.33 -16.31
C VAL A 367 0.79 -11.73 -15.35
N GLY A 368 1.13 -10.47 -15.56
CA GLY A 368 2.20 -9.80 -14.81
C GLY A 368 3.56 -9.75 -15.51
N ASP A 369 3.78 -10.47 -16.61
CA ASP A 369 5.07 -10.37 -17.33
C ASP A 369 5.17 -9.04 -18.07
N PRO A 370 6.30 -8.32 -17.96
CA PRO A 370 6.48 -7.04 -18.62
C PRO A 370 6.83 -7.18 -20.10
N ILE A 371 6.33 -6.24 -20.90
CA ILE A 371 6.73 -6.03 -22.29
C ILE A 371 7.07 -4.57 -22.53
N THR A 372 8.25 -4.31 -23.09
CA THR A 372 8.67 -2.97 -23.50
C THR A 372 8.71 -2.89 -25.02
N VAL A 373 7.90 -2.00 -25.60
CA VAL A 373 7.92 -1.68 -27.03
C VAL A 373 8.71 -0.38 -27.24
N LYS A 374 9.68 -0.39 -28.17
CA LYS A 374 10.58 0.74 -28.43
C LYS A 374 10.49 1.21 -29.88
N GLY A 375 10.63 2.52 -30.07
CA GLY A 375 10.89 3.13 -31.38
C GLY A 375 9.69 3.24 -32.31
N THR A 376 8.47 3.28 -31.78
CA THR A 376 7.24 3.63 -32.53
C THR A 376 6.91 5.11 -32.37
N GLU A 377 6.06 5.60 -33.26
CA GLU A 377 5.65 7.01 -33.37
C GLU A 377 4.69 7.44 -32.25
N ARG A 378 3.99 6.47 -31.62
CA ARG A 378 3.04 6.72 -30.53
C ARG A 378 3.66 6.35 -29.19
N LYS A 379 3.51 7.19 -28.18
CA LYS A 379 3.87 6.88 -26.79
C LYS A 379 2.71 6.17 -26.08
N LEU A 380 3.03 5.30 -25.13
CA LEU A 380 2.05 4.70 -24.24
C LEU A 380 1.46 5.78 -23.32
N ALA A 381 0.12 5.86 -23.30
CA ALA A 381 -0.59 6.76 -22.40
C ALA A 381 -0.71 6.13 -21.01
N ASN A 382 -0.35 6.90 -19.97
CA ASN A 382 -0.52 6.44 -18.58
C ASN A 382 -2.01 6.20 -18.29
N GLY A 383 -2.31 5.09 -17.62
CA GLY A 383 -3.67 4.64 -17.35
C GLY A 383 -4.28 3.75 -18.44
N ASN A 384 -3.64 3.62 -19.61
CA ASN A 384 -4.08 2.70 -20.68
C ASN A 384 -3.55 1.26 -20.44
N GLY A 385 -3.96 0.65 -19.33
CA GLY A 385 -3.49 -0.65 -18.87
C GLY A 385 -2.84 -0.56 -17.48
N TRP A 386 -1.98 -1.51 -17.17
CA TRP A 386 -1.05 -1.43 -16.05
C TRP A 386 0.26 -0.80 -16.51
N THR A 387 0.23 0.53 -16.57
CA THR A 387 1.33 1.37 -17.08
C THR A 387 2.26 1.86 -15.98
N ASP A 388 2.27 1.19 -14.84
CA ASP A 388 3.02 1.55 -13.63
C ASP A 388 4.53 1.69 -13.90
N TRP A 389 5.04 0.89 -14.86
CA TRP A 389 6.44 0.88 -15.32
C TRP A 389 6.74 1.81 -16.49
N ASN A 390 5.73 2.50 -17.02
CA ASN A 390 5.90 3.53 -18.05
C ASN A 390 6.31 4.88 -17.43
N MET A 391 5.94 5.09 -16.17
CA MET A 391 6.32 6.27 -15.39
C MET A 391 7.71 6.07 -14.79
N SER A 392 8.51 7.15 -14.76
CA SER A 392 9.74 7.15 -13.95
C SER A 392 9.41 6.91 -12.47
N TRP A 393 10.40 6.47 -11.69
CA TRP A 393 10.21 6.30 -10.24
C TRP A 393 9.76 7.60 -9.56
N ASP A 394 10.40 8.71 -9.88
CA ASP A 394 10.10 10.03 -9.31
C ASP A 394 8.68 10.51 -9.67
N GLU A 395 8.18 10.19 -10.86
CA GLU A 395 6.79 10.47 -11.22
C GLU A 395 5.81 9.54 -10.51
N TYR A 396 6.18 8.27 -10.33
CA TYR A 396 5.34 7.29 -9.65
C TYR A 396 5.18 7.66 -8.16
N VAL A 397 6.25 8.09 -7.51
CA VAL A 397 6.23 8.54 -6.10
C VAL A 397 5.23 9.68 -5.87
N LYS A 398 5.04 10.58 -6.84
CA LYS A 398 4.11 11.73 -6.70
C LYS A 398 2.63 11.33 -6.55
N GLY A 399 2.27 10.10 -6.90
CA GLY A 399 0.91 9.59 -6.67
C GLY A 399 0.68 9.01 -5.28
N SER A 400 1.71 8.96 -4.44
CA SER A 400 1.59 8.57 -3.03
C SER A 400 0.88 9.66 -2.24
N ALA A 401 -0.03 9.28 -1.34
CA ALA A 401 -0.62 10.19 -0.35
C ALA A 401 0.30 10.42 0.85
N LEU A 402 1.41 9.68 0.94
CA LEU A 402 2.44 9.82 1.96
C LEU A 402 3.74 10.37 1.35
N PRO A 403 4.53 11.16 2.11
CA PRO A 403 5.89 11.48 1.72
C PRO A 403 6.70 10.20 1.46
N TYR A 404 7.53 10.24 0.44
CA TYR A 404 8.50 9.19 0.18
C TYR A 404 9.81 9.53 0.90
N ASP A 405 10.20 8.65 1.80
CA ASP A 405 11.48 8.69 2.49
C ASP A 405 12.29 7.47 2.07
N PRO A 406 13.36 7.63 1.26
CA PRO A 406 14.18 6.50 0.80
C PRO A 406 14.88 5.79 1.97
N ASP A 407 15.16 6.48 3.08
CA ASP A 407 15.91 5.93 4.21
C ASP A 407 15.02 5.11 5.16
N ALA A 408 13.70 5.39 5.20
CA ALA A 408 12.74 4.64 6.03
C ALA A 408 12.52 3.19 5.57
N THR A 409 12.98 2.81 4.37
CA THR A 409 12.87 1.44 3.85
C THR A 409 14.15 0.61 4.02
N ALA A 410 15.21 1.20 4.57
CA ALA A 410 16.52 0.58 4.72
C ALA A 410 17.17 0.86 6.09
N SER A 411 16.68 0.21 7.17
CA SER A 411 17.46 -0.29 8.35
C SER A 411 16.60 -0.48 9.62
N PRO A 412 17.02 -1.31 10.61
CA PRO A 412 17.51 -2.71 10.55
C PRO A 412 16.94 -3.53 11.77
N ASP A 413 16.97 -4.87 11.90
CA ASP A 413 18.12 -5.71 12.21
C ASP A 413 17.73 -7.21 12.18
N ALA A 414 18.55 -8.00 11.49
CA ALA A 414 19.05 -9.26 12.00
C ALA A 414 20.50 -9.36 11.50
N GLU A 415 21.32 -8.39 11.91
CA GLU A 415 22.76 -8.51 11.76
C GLU A 415 23.23 -9.60 12.74
N ALA A 416 23.62 -10.74 12.16
CA ALA A 416 24.32 -11.78 12.89
C ALA A 416 25.62 -11.18 13.45
N THR A 417 25.72 -11.16 14.77
CA THR A 417 26.95 -10.86 15.49
C THR A 417 28.08 -11.76 14.94
N PRO A 418 29.22 -11.22 14.49
CA PRO A 418 30.41 -12.04 14.31
C PRO A 418 30.91 -12.39 15.71
N ALA A 419 30.84 -13.67 16.06
CA ALA A 419 31.54 -14.18 17.21
C ALA A 419 33.05 -14.09 16.92
N ASP A 420 33.73 -13.19 17.64
CA ASP A 420 35.18 -13.29 17.84
C ASP A 420 35.49 -14.60 18.55
N GLY A 421 36.31 -15.42 17.91
CA GLY A 421 36.77 -16.71 18.42
C GLY A 421 37.95 -17.19 17.59
N ALA A 422 39.14 -16.82 18.06
CA ALA A 422 40.43 -17.17 17.49
C ALA A 422 40.64 -18.69 17.38
N GLU A 423 41.22 -19.14 16.25
CA GLU A 423 42.32 -20.11 16.23
C GLU A 423 42.93 -20.21 14.82
N SER A 424 44.18 -19.75 14.68
CA SER A 424 45.05 -20.06 13.54
C SER A 424 45.65 -21.45 13.70
N PRO A 425 45.80 -22.20 12.59
CA PRO A 425 46.95 -23.08 12.45
C PRO A 425 47.86 -22.61 11.31
N SER A 426 49.13 -22.45 11.70
CA SER A 426 50.31 -22.31 10.87
C SER A 426 50.47 -23.49 9.91
N ALA A 427 50.88 -23.21 8.67
CA ALA A 427 51.57 -24.17 7.82
C ALA A 427 52.55 -23.43 6.90
N GLU A 428 53.83 -23.49 7.26
CA GLU A 428 54.95 -23.26 6.36
C GLU A 428 54.95 -24.30 5.22
N PRO A 429 55.41 -23.96 4.01
CA PRO A 429 55.90 -24.96 3.07
C PRO A 429 57.42 -25.09 3.23
N THR A 430 57.87 -26.29 3.57
CA THR A 430 59.26 -26.70 3.39
C THR A 430 59.44 -27.32 2.00
N ALA A 431 60.50 -26.85 1.32
CA ALA A 431 61.16 -27.38 0.11
C ALA A 431 60.41 -27.36 -1.23
#